data_AF-A0A951WEC6-F1
#
_entry.id   AF-A0A951WEC6-F1
#
_cell.length_a   1.000
_cell.length_b   1.000
_cell.length_c   1.000
_cell.angle_alpha   90.00
_cell.angle_beta   90.00
_cell.angle_gamma   90.00
#
_symmetry.space_group_name_H-M   'P 1'
#
loop_
_entity.id
_entity.type
_entity.pdbx_description
1 polymer ?
#
loop_
_entity_poly.entity_id
_entity_poly.type
_entity_poly.pdbx_seq_one_letter_code
_entity_poly.pdbx_strand_id
1 'polypeptide(L)'
;MSLKYFSKAELPFWQNGLGDDFALIENPGYIFPKHEVVPLAKKFRELDELDAVVMDMDGTTTTTEVLCIHSLEYMVRCITGRLTCDEWHGLDETNDYPHIIGNSTTKHVEYLVKTYKKEIKTEALKRFFIKAAVRTLCFGKDPSRIAEVKNNLLSFGVNKLQFASELDTVIETGIGNFEQCSAVHELIEKNFNDCKIDTENDAVRAAIDIYYARYHEILALISTGNGEKIVRELGLPPDRHLIEPMSGALLLLLLLKGKLHKSFGKFENFIKQHLQLLEKEIDDPETKMAALQHLSAKFDRKPVKIAVVTSSIKYEADIVLAQVFNIFRSVISGLKLPEEETAELTALFRNHNSFYDAVVTASDSSEIRLKPFRDLYSIALHKLAVPVERFNRVIGFEDSESGNVAIRAAGIGLAVAVPFAQTAGHNLNAAAYIAHDGLPEVIFKKQLFLKLH
;
A
#
# COMPACT_ATOMS: atom_id res chain seq x y z
N MET A 1 3.70 -0.15 33.43
CA MET A 1 4.20 -1.47 32.99
C MET A 1 4.80 -2.19 34.19
N SER A 2 4.41 -3.43 34.46
CA SER A 2 5.15 -4.32 35.37
C SER A 2 6.12 -5.14 34.53
N LEU A 3 7.43 -4.89 34.65
CA LEU A 3 8.43 -5.71 33.99
C LEU A 3 8.56 -7.02 34.76
N LYS A 4 8.35 -8.17 34.11
CA LYS A 4 8.61 -9.48 34.70
C LYS A 4 9.66 -10.19 33.86
N TYR A 5 10.73 -10.64 34.53
CA TYR A 5 11.77 -11.45 33.92
C TYR A 5 11.42 -12.93 34.11
N PHE A 6 11.62 -13.72 33.07
CA PHE A 6 11.42 -15.17 33.11
C PHE A 6 12.60 -15.86 32.43
N SER A 7 12.95 -17.01 32.98
CA SER A 7 13.86 -17.96 32.36
C SER A 7 13.18 -18.71 31.21
N LYS A 8 13.97 -19.34 30.34
CA LYS A 8 13.45 -20.17 29.24
C LYS A 8 12.53 -21.31 29.72
N ALA A 9 12.73 -21.80 30.94
CA ALA A 9 11.92 -22.87 31.52
C ALA A 9 10.51 -22.41 31.93
N GLU A 10 10.30 -21.10 32.09
CA GLU A 10 9.03 -20.53 32.56
C GLU A 10 8.08 -20.14 31.41
N LEU A 11 8.55 -20.17 30.15
CA LEU A 11 7.77 -19.86 28.94
C LEU A 11 6.42 -20.61 28.83
N PRO A 12 6.32 -21.94 29.13
CA PRO A 12 5.06 -22.67 29.01
C PRO A 12 3.92 -22.12 29.90
N PHE A 13 4.23 -21.48 31.02
CA PHE A 13 3.24 -20.95 31.96
C PHE A 13 2.58 -19.66 31.49
N TRP A 14 3.12 -19.00 30.45
CA TRP A 14 2.64 -17.72 29.91
C TRP A 14 1.80 -17.86 28.63
N GLN A 15 1.49 -19.09 28.21
CA GLN A 15 0.76 -19.36 26.96
C GLN A 15 -0.73 -19.03 27.02
N ASN A 16 -1.30 -18.76 28.21
CA ASN A 16 -2.72 -18.47 28.36
C ASN A 16 -3.12 -17.22 27.57
N GLY A 17 -3.90 -17.41 26.51
CA GLY A 17 -4.41 -16.36 25.63
C GLY A 17 -3.66 -16.18 24.31
N LEU A 18 -2.52 -16.88 24.11
CA LEU A 18 -1.82 -16.91 22.83
C LEU A 18 -2.36 -18.05 21.95
N GLY A 19 -2.23 -17.92 20.62
CA GLY A 19 -2.50 -19.02 19.70
C GLY A 19 -1.36 -20.04 19.67
N ASP A 20 -1.57 -21.13 18.93
CA ASP A 20 -0.55 -22.18 18.74
C ASP A 20 0.52 -21.80 17.70
N ASP A 21 0.27 -20.73 16.94
CA ASP A 21 1.14 -20.26 15.86
C ASP A 21 2.16 -19.22 16.37
N PHE A 22 3.39 -19.33 15.87
CA PHE A 22 4.45 -18.35 16.07
C PHE A 22 5.04 -17.93 14.73
N ALA A 23 5.34 -16.64 14.58
CA ALA A 23 6.13 -16.13 13.48
C ALA A 23 7.59 -15.96 13.90
N LEU A 24 8.51 -16.28 12.99
CA LEU A 24 9.93 -15.94 13.12
C LEU A 24 10.22 -14.79 12.16
N ILE A 25 10.46 -13.60 12.69
CA ILE A 25 10.73 -12.40 11.89
C ILE A 25 12.25 -12.16 11.90
N GLU A 26 12.87 -12.04 10.73
CA GLU A 26 14.28 -11.65 10.61
C GLU A 26 14.40 -10.13 10.76
N ASN A 27 15.26 -9.70 11.68
CA ASN A 27 15.56 -8.31 11.92
C ASN A 27 16.63 -7.80 10.93
N PRO A 28 16.63 -6.48 10.62
CA PRO A 28 17.76 -5.83 9.97
C PRO A 28 19.10 -6.18 10.65
N GLY A 29 20.17 -6.30 9.87
CA GLY A 29 21.46 -6.83 10.35
C GLY A 29 22.14 -6.04 11.48
N TYR A 30 21.66 -4.83 11.79
CA TYR A 30 22.14 -4.01 12.89
C TYR A 30 21.29 -4.13 14.18
N ILE A 31 20.26 -4.98 14.20
CA ILE A 31 19.38 -5.21 15.35
C ILE A 31 19.68 -6.59 15.95
N PHE A 32 19.84 -6.63 17.28
CA PHE A 32 19.94 -7.87 18.06
C PHE A 32 18.65 -8.10 18.86
N PRO A 33 18.09 -9.32 18.89
CA PRO A 33 18.57 -10.54 18.22
C PRO A 33 18.26 -10.57 16.71
N LYS A 34 18.97 -11.43 15.97
CA LYS A 34 18.78 -11.62 14.52
C LYS A 34 17.33 -11.97 14.17
N HIS A 35 16.63 -12.71 15.03
CA HIS A 35 15.24 -13.05 14.80
C HIS A 35 14.38 -12.74 16.03
N GLU A 36 13.17 -12.23 15.79
CA GLU A 36 12.10 -12.10 16.78
C GLU A 36 11.12 -13.28 16.64
N VAL A 37 10.90 -14.00 17.74
CA VAL A 37 9.84 -15.02 17.83
C VAL A 37 8.60 -14.33 18.36
N VAL A 38 7.56 -14.25 17.53
CA VAL A 38 6.35 -13.50 17.84
C VAL A 38 5.16 -14.46 17.94
N PRO A 39 4.49 -14.58 19.10
CA PRO A 39 3.28 -15.37 19.19
C PRO A 39 2.14 -14.69 18.42
N LEU A 40 1.35 -15.48 17.71
CA LEU A 40 0.21 -15.00 16.95
C LEU A 40 -1.09 -15.24 17.72
N ALA A 41 -2.08 -14.38 17.55
CA ALA A 41 -3.41 -14.54 18.14
C ALA A 41 -4.04 -15.89 17.76
N LYS A 42 -5.04 -16.40 18.49
CA LYS A 42 -5.75 -17.62 18.06
C LYS A 42 -6.65 -17.34 16.86
N LYS A 43 -6.67 -18.24 15.86
CA LYS A 43 -7.58 -18.12 14.70
C LYS A 43 -9.03 -18.34 15.13
N PHE A 44 -9.93 -17.52 14.59
CA PHE A 44 -11.37 -17.77 14.63
C PHE A 44 -11.99 -17.28 13.31
N ARG A 45 -13.19 -17.74 12.99
CA ARG A 45 -13.88 -17.46 11.71
C ARG A 45 -15.32 -17.03 11.88
N GLU A 46 -15.73 -16.71 13.11
CA GLU A 46 -17.09 -16.27 13.41
C GLU A 46 -17.06 -15.17 14.47
N LEU A 47 -17.97 -14.21 14.32
CA LEU A 47 -18.14 -13.04 15.16
C LEU A 47 -19.59 -12.97 15.63
N ASP A 48 -19.80 -12.67 16.92
CA ASP A 48 -21.13 -12.29 17.42
C ASP A 48 -21.38 -10.79 17.17
N GLU A 49 -20.33 -9.97 17.32
CA GLU A 49 -20.33 -8.53 17.09
C GLU A 49 -19.08 -8.08 16.32
N LEU A 50 -19.23 -7.00 15.54
CA LEU A 50 -18.15 -6.34 14.83
C LEU A 50 -18.03 -4.91 15.37
N ASP A 51 -16.93 -4.61 16.06
CA ASP A 51 -16.67 -3.30 16.65
C ASP A 51 -15.72 -2.46 15.76
N ALA A 52 -14.78 -3.10 15.06
CA ALA A 52 -13.83 -2.41 14.20
C ALA A 52 -13.33 -3.27 13.04
N VAL A 53 -12.86 -2.59 12.00
CA VAL A 53 -12.09 -3.15 10.89
C VAL A 53 -10.77 -2.40 10.77
N VAL A 54 -9.68 -3.14 10.67
CA VAL A 54 -8.38 -2.61 10.22
C VAL A 54 -8.08 -3.19 8.86
N MET A 55 -7.64 -2.37 7.92
CA MET A 55 -7.39 -2.83 6.55
C MET A 55 -6.11 -2.22 6.02
N ASP A 56 -5.42 -2.96 5.16
CA ASP A 56 -4.32 -2.38 4.41
C ASP A 56 -4.80 -1.25 3.49
N MET A 57 -3.89 -0.42 3.01
CA MET A 57 -4.21 0.47 1.91
C MET A 57 -4.21 -0.30 0.60
N ASP A 58 -3.04 -0.78 0.19
CA ASP A 58 -2.84 -1.57 -1.02
C ASP A 58 -3.47 -2.96 -0.87
N GLY A 59 -3.96 -3.56 -1.97
CA GLY A 59 -4.57 -4.88 -2.00
C GLY A 59 -5.95 -5.01 -1.33
N THR A 60 -6.40 -4.04 -0.51
CA THR A 60 -7.76 -4.07 0.07
C THR A 60 -8.58 -2.80 -0.16
N THR A 61 -7.99 -1.61 -0.05
CA THR A 61 -8.69 -0.35 -0.38
C THR A 61 -8.42 0.04 -1.83
N THR A 62 -7.18 -0.11 -2.27
CA THR A 62 -6.69 0.33 -3.57
C THR A 62 -5.60 -0.60 -4.10
N THR A 63 -5.20 -0.42 -5.35
CA THR A 63 -3.95 -0.91 -5.90
C THR A 63 -3.15 0.26 -6.47
N THR A 64 -1.87 0.32 -6.10
CA THR A 64 -0.85 1.23 -6.68
C THR A 64 0.12 0.48 -7.59
N GLU A 65 -0.16 -0.76 -7.94
CA GLU A 65 0.81 -1.63 -8.60
C GLU A 65 1.22 -1.15 -9.98
N VAL A 66 0.26 -0.66 -10.78
CA VAL A 66 0.57 -0.13 -12.11
C VAL A 66 1.59 1.00 -12.00
N LEU A 67 1.46 1.85 -10.98
CA LEU A 67 2.41 2.90 -10.67
C LEU A 67 3.78 2.34 -10.20
N CYS A 68 3.77 1.35 -9.32
CA CYS A 68 4.99 0.71 -8.81
C CYS A 68 5.77 0.00 -9.93
N ILE A 69 5.11 -0.87 -10.71
CA ILE A 69 5.70 -1.62 -11.82
C ILE A 69 6.27 -0.65 -12.86
N HIS A 70 5.53 0.39 -13.23
CA HIS A 70 6.05 1.41 -14.15
C HIS A 70 7.30 2.11 -13.60
N SER A 71 7.30 2.46 -12.32
CA SER A 71 8.45 3.13 -11.70
C SER A 71 9.67 2.21 -11.61
N LEU A 72 9.45 0.91 -11.39
CA LEU A 72 10.49 -0.12 -11.41
C LEU A 72 11.03 -0.35 -12.84
N GLU A 73 10.15 -0.44 -13.83
CA GLU A 73 10.55 -0.56 -15.22
C GLU A 73 11.38 0.65 -15.66
N TYR A 74 10.90 1.87 -15.36
CA TYR A 74 11.64 3.10 -15.62
C TYR A 74 13.04 3.06 -15.01
N MET A 75 13.16 2.60 -13.76
CA MET A 75 14.44 2.42 -13.11
C MET A 75 15.33 1.42 -13.88
N VAL A 76 14.82 0.26 -14.30
CA VAL A 76 15.58 -0.71 -15.11
C VAL A 76 16.01 -0.12 -16.46
N ARG A 77 15.14 0.63 -17.13
CA ARG A 77 15.46 1.37 -18.38
C ARG A 77 16.61 2.34 -18.15
N CYS A 78 16.57 3.11 -17.07
CA CYS A 78 17.60 4.07 -16.71
C CYS A 78 18.96 3.40 -16.45
N ILE A 79 19.00 2.35 -15.62
CA ILE A 79 20.27 1.73 -15.23
C ILE A 79 20.89 0.86 -16.34
N THR A 80 20.08 0.36 -17.28
CA THR A 80 20.55 -0.41 -18.45
C THR A 80 20.74 0.48 -19.70
N GLY A 81 20.26 1.72 -19.66
CA GLY A 81 20.27 2.64 -20.79
C GLY A 81 19.51 2.09 -22.00
N ARG A 82 18.36 1.45 -21.77
CA ARG A 82 17.41 0.94 -22.78
C ARG A 82 16.09 1.68 -22.60
N LEU A 83 16.05 2.92 -23.08
CA LEU A 83 15.02 3.89 -22.75
C LEU A 83 13.73 3.71 -23.57
N THR A 84 13.80 3.02 -24.70
CA THR A 84 12.64 2.81 -25.58
C THR A 84 12.15 1.36 -25.59
N CYS A 85 10.90 1.16 -26.01
CA CYS A 85 10.32 -0.18 -26.18
C CYS A 85 11.05 -1.00 -27.26
N ASP A 86 11.66 -0.34 -28.25
CA ASP A 86 12.45 -0.99 -29.30
C ASP A 86 13.78 -1.55 -28.74
N GLU A 87 14.33 -0.91 -27.71
CA GLU A 87 15.55 -1.37 -27.03
C GLU A 87 15.28 -2.45 -25.97
N TRP A 88 14.11 -2.41 -25.33
CA TRP A 88 13.67 -3.38 -24.34
C TRP A 88 12.14 -3.34 -24.16
N HIS A 89 11.51 -4.50 -24.29
CA HIS A 89 10.04 -4.65 -24.24
C HIS A 89 9.43 -4.39 -22.86
N GLY A 90 10.24 -4.31 -21.80
CA GLY A 90 9.77 -4.09 -20.42
C GLY A 90 9.96 -5.32 -19.55
N LEU A 91 9.44 -5.23 -18.33
CA LEU A 91 9.53 -6.30 -17.32
C LEU A 91 8.74 -7.53 -17.76
N ASP A 92 9.23 -8.72 -17.40
CA ASP A 92 8.56 -9.97 -17.74
C ASP A 92 7.47 -10.30 -16.71
N GLU A 93 6.21 -10.38 -17.14
CA GLU A 93 5.07 -10.63 -16.24
C GLU A 93 5.14 -12.01 -15.55
N THR A 94 5.76 -13.01 -16.17
CA THR A 94 5.85 -14.36 -15.63
C THR A 94 7.03 -14.51 -14.67
N ASN A 95 8.16 -13.87 -15.00
CA ASN A 95 9.42 -14.06 -14.30
C ASN A 95 9.71 -12.93 -13.30
N ASP A 96 9.42 -11.67 -13.62
CA ASP A 96 9.77 -10.53 -12.76
C ASP A 96 8.65 -10.19 -11.77
N TYR A 97 7.39 -10.13 -12.21
CA TYR A 97 6.26 -9.69 -11.36
C TYR A 97 6.14 -10.45 -10.04
N PRO A 98 6.32 -11.79 -9.98
CA PRO A 98 6.28 -12.52 -8.71
C PRO A 98 7.33 -12.08 -7.67
N HIS A 99 8.39 -11.38 -8.10
CA HIS A 99 9.50 -10.95 -7.25
C HIS A 99 9.50 -9.44 -6.97
N ILE A 100 8.67 -8.67 -7.68
CA ILE A 100 8.64 -7.20 -7.58
C ILE A 100 7.29 -6.66 -7.09
N ILE A 101 6.45 -7.54 -6.54
CA ILE A 101 5.14 -7.19 -5.98
C ILE A 101 4.99 -7.85 -4.61
N GLY A 102 4.23 -7.23 -3.71
CA GLY A 102 3.87 -7.83 -2.41
C GLY A 102 4.98 -7.88 -1.33
N ASN A 103 6.17 -7.36 -1.63
CA ASN A 103 7.32 -7.25 -0.73
C ASN A 103 7.76 -5.78 -0.60
N SER A 104 8.78 -5.50 0.24
CA SER A 104 9.33 -4.14 0.36
C SER A 104 9.99 -3.68 -0.95
N THR A 105 9.91 -2.38 -1.27
CA THR A 105 10.58 -1.75 -2.42
C THR A 105 12.05 -2.14 -2.54
N THR A 106 12.78 -2.18 -1.42
CA THR A 106 14.20 -2.57 -1.40
C THR A 106 14.41 -3.97 -1.99
N LYS A 107 13.55 -4.94 -1.66
CA LYS A 107 13.62 -6.30 -2.19
C LYS A 107 13.35 -6.35 -3.69
N HIS A 108 12.40 -5.56 -4.16
CA HIS A 108 12.08 -5.45 -5.59
C HIS A 108 13.28 -4.93 -6.38
N VAL A 109 13.89 -3.85 -5.89
CA VAL A 109 15.08 -3.25 -6.54
C VAL A 109 16.29 -4.18 -6.45
N GLU A 110 16.53 -4.82 -5.31
CA GLU A 110 17.58 -5.84 -5.16
C GLU A 110 17.44 -6.97 -6.20
N TYR A 111 16.22 -7.50 -6.34
CA TYR A 111 15.93 -8.52 -7.35
C TYR A 111 16.24 -8.02 -8.76
N LEU A 112 15.70 -6.86 -9.16
CA LEU A 112 15.89 -6.33 -10.52
C LEU A 112 17.36 -5.98 -10.82
N VAL A 113 18.07 -5.35 -9.89
CA VAL A 113 19.51 -5.06 -10.05
C VAL A 113 20.31 -6.35 -10.23
N LYS A 114 19.96 -7.42 -9.51
CA LYS A 114 20.61 -8.73 -9.64
C LYS A 114 20.25 -9.42 -10.96
N THR A 115 18.97 -9.42 -11.33
CA THR A 115 18.46 -10.05 -12.56
C THR A 115 19.07 -9.41 -13.80
N TYR A 116 19.09 -8.08 -13.85
CA TYR A 116 19.60 -7.31 -14.98
C TYR A 116 21.08 -6.93 -14.86
N LYS A 117 21.82 -7.49 -13.90
CA LYS A 117 23.21 -7.10 -13.54
C LYS A 117 24.17 -7.03 -14.73
N LYS A 118 24.08 -7.98 -15.66
CA LYS A 118 24.96 -8.05 -16.84
C LYS A 118 24.71 -6.94 -17.87
N GLU A 119 23.55 -6.29 -17.77
CA GLU A 119 23.07 -5.29 -18.72
C GLU A 119 23.16 -3.86 -18.16
N ILE A 120 23.46 -3.72 -16.85
CA ILE A 120 23.64 -2.41 -16.20
C ILE A 120 24.84 -1.68 -16.82
N LYS A 121 24.60 -0.43 -17.23
CA LYS A 121 25.62 0.49 -17.73
C LYS A 121 25.98 1.47 -16.62
N THR A 122 27.20 1.37 -16.08
CA THR A 122 27.68 2.23 -14.98
C THR A 122 27.49 3.72 -15.26
N GLU A 123 27.80 4.16 -16.48
CA GLU A 123 27.65 5.56 -16.89
C GLU A 123 26.19 6.02 -16.86
N ALA A 124 25.26 5.15 -17.27
CA ALA A 124 23.83 5.44 -17.23
C ALA A 124 23.32 5.49 -15.78
N LEU A 125 23.70 4.52 -14.96
CA LEU A 125 23.37 4.48 -13.53
C LEU A 125 23.81 5.77 -12.81
N LYS A 126 25.05 6.23 -13.01
CA LYS A 126 25.55 7.48 -12.43
C LYS A 126 24.74 8.70 -12.86
N ARG A 127 24.48 8.84 -14.18
CA ARG A 127 23.72 9.98 -14.73
C ARG A 127 22.31 10.03 -14.16
N PHE A 128 21.60 8.89 -14.16
CA PHE A 128 20.24 8.82 -13.67
C PHE A 128 20.16 8.94 -12.15
N PHE A 129 21.14 8.44 -11.39
CA PHE A 129 21.24 8.69 -9.96
C PHE A 129 21.38 10.19 -9.66
N ILE A 130 22.33 10.88 -10.32
CA ILE A 130 22.52 12.33 -10.11
C ILE A 130 21.23 13.09 -10.43
N LYS A 131 20.60 12.77 -11.56
CA LYS A 131 19.31 13.35 -11.97
C LYS A 131 18.21 13.11 -10.93
N ALA A 132 18.10 11.88 -10.43
CA ALA A 132 17.14 11.51 -9.39
C ALA A 132 17.40 12.31 -8.10
N ALA A 133 18.66 12.43 -7.68
CA ALA A 133 19.05 13.19 -6.51
C ALA A 133 18.70 14.69 -6.64
N VAL A 134 18.98 15.30 -7.80
CA VAL A 134 18.57 16.69 -8.09
C VAL A 134 17.05 16.83 -7.97
N ARG A 135 16.28 15.92 -8.58
CA ARG A 135 14.81 15.95 -8.51
C ARG A 135 14.31 15.85 -7.07
N THR A 136 14.85 14.94 -6.27
CA THR A 136 14.46 14.77 -4.87
C THR A 136 14.86 15.97 -4.01
N LEU A 137 16.03 16.56 -4.23
CA LEU A 137 16.45 17.77 -3.50
C LEU A 137 15.58 18.99 -3.81
N CYS A 138 15.17 19.17 -5.07
CA CYS A 138 14.38 20.32 -5.49
C CYS A 138 12.88 20.16 -5.18
N PHE A 139 12.32 18.96 -5.34
CA PHE A 139 10.87 18.75 -5.31
C PHE A 139 10.39 17.70 -4.30
N GLY A 140 11.30 17.00 -3.63
CA GLY A 140 10.97 16.00 -2.62
C GLY A 140 10.09 16.58 -1.52
N LYS A 141 9.10 15.81 -1.09
CA LYS A 141 8.15 16.20 -0.03
C LYS A 141 8.38 15.45 1.28
N ASP A 142 9.11 14.34 1.23
CA ASP A 142 9.44 13.55 2.41
C ASP A 142 10.85 13.90 2.94
N PRO A 143 10.98 14.46 4.16
CA PRO A 143 12.27 14.78 4.76
C PRO A 143 13.19 13.57 4.93
N SER A 144 12.64 12.39 5.25
CA SER A 144 13.42 11.17 5.42
C SER A 144 14.06 10.75 4.10
N ARG A 145 13.27 10.71 3.02
CA ARG A 145 13.78 10.46 1.67
C ARG A 145 14.84 11.47 1.22
N ILE A 146 14.65 12.75 1.52
CA ILE A 146 15.66 13.79 1.23
C ILE A 146 16.95 13.51 2.01
N ALA A 147 16.85 13.12 3.28
CA ALA A 147 18.02 12.79 4.10
C ALA A 147 18.76 11.54 3.57
N GLU A 148 18.04 10.52 3.13
CA GLU A 148 18.61 9.33 2.49
C GLU A 148 19.37 9.67 1.21
N VAL A 149 18.77 10.48 0.32
CA VAL A 149 19.44 10.96 -0.89
C VAL A 149 20.71 11.74 -0.55
N LYS A 150 20.68 12.62 0.47
CA LYS A 150 21.87 13.35 0.93
C LYS A 150 22.97 12.41 1.44
N ASN A 151 22.59 11.37 2.20
CA ASN A 151 23.54 10.35 2.66
C ASN A 151 24.13 9.55 1.50
N ASN A 152 23.34 9.24 0.46
CA ASN A 152 23.80 8.58 -0.75
C ASN A 152 24.73 9.49 -1.56
N LEU A 153 24.40 10.77 -1.73
CA LEU A 153 25.29 11.77 -2.36
C LEU A 153 26.66 11.85 -1.67
N LEU A 154 26.66 11.85 -0.33
CA LEU A 154 27.90 11.81 0.46
C LEU A 154 28.67 10.51 0.21
N SER A 155 27.98 9.37 0.28
CA SER A 155 28.58 8.04 0.09
C SER A 155 29.20 7.88 -1.30
N PHE A 156 28.58 8.45 -2.33
CA PHE A 156 29.03 8.35 -3.72
C PHE A 156 29.96 9.48 -4.16
N GLY A 157 30.42 10.34 -3.23
CA GLY A 157 31.45 11.36 -3.51
C GLY A 157 30.95 12.67 -4.12
N VAL A 158 29.64 12.84 -4.29
CA VAL A 158 29.01 14.02 -4.93
C VAL A 158 28.27 14.92 -3.94
N ASN A 159 28.74 14.96 -2.69
CA ASN A 159 28.12 15.72 -1.59
C ASN A 159 27.92 17.22 -1.89
N LYS A 160 28.79 17.82 -2.71
CA LYS A 160 28.75 19.24 -3.05
C LYS A 160 27.51 19.61 -3.86
N LEU A 161 26.90 18.65 -4.56
CA LEU A 161 25.71 18.86 -5.37
C LEU A 161 24.58 19.52 -4.58
N GLN A 162 24.38 19.14 -3.32
CA GLN A 162 23.28 19.67 -2.49
C GLN A 162 23.42 21.15 -2.13
N PHE A 163 24.56 21.77 -2.44
CA PHE A 163 24.85 23.19 -2.20
C PHE A 163 25.02 23.97 -3.51
N ALA A 164 24.73 23.36 -4.65
CA ALA A 164 24.88 23.99 -5.95
C ALA A 164 23.79 25.07 -6.16
N SER A 165 24.20 26.26 -6.59
CA SER A 165 23.29 27.38 -6.91
C SER A 165 22.28 27.05 -8.01
N GLU A 166 22.65 26.13 -8.89
CA GLU A 166 21.86 25.67 -10.03
C GLU A 166 20.57 24.96 -9.58
N LEU A 167 20.52 24.46 -8.33
CA LEU A 167 19.31 23.89 -7.75
C LEU A 167 18.18 24.94 -7.66
N ASP A 168 18.50 26.22 -7.42
CA ASP A 168 17.49 27.29 -7.37
C ASP A 168 16.86 27.48 -8.76
N THR A 169 17.66 27.46 -9.82
CA THR A 169 17.17 27.51 -11.21
C THR A 169 16.28 26.31 -11.55
N VAL A 170 16.62 25.12 -11.06
CA VAL A 170 15.76 23.92 -11.22
C VAL A 170 14.43 24.12 -10.50
N ILE A 171 14.43 24.63 -9.28
CA ILE A 171 13.21 24.90 -8.49
C ILE A 171 12.33 25.92 -9.22
N GLU A 172 12.90 27.03 -9.69
CA GLU A 172 12.19 28.09 -10.42
C GLU A 172 11.56 27.59 -11.74
N THR A 173 12.22 26.65 -12.42
CA THR A 173 11.71 26.02 -13.66
C THR A 173 10.44 25.20 -13.40
N GLY A 174 10.31 24.66 -12.19
CA GLY A 174 9.16 23.87 -11.75
C GLY A 174 9.19 22.40 -12.21
N ILE A 175 8.49 21.55 -11.45
CA ILE A 175 8.51 20.08 -11.64
C ILE A 175 8.08 19.64 -13.04
N GLY A 176 7.12 20.34 -13.66
CA GLY A 176 6.58 19.98 -14.98
C GLY A 176 7.55 20.22 -16.13
N ASN A 177 8.57 21.05 -15.95
CA ASN A 177 9.58 21.39 -16.95
C ASN A 177 10.98 20.87 -16.58
N PHE A 178 11.06 19.96 -15.59
CA PHE A 178 12.32 19.46 -15.05
C PHE A 178 13.21 18.85 -16.13
N GLU A 179 12.62 18.08 -17.04
CA GLU A 179 13.33 17.38 -18.13
C GLU A 179 13.94 18.33 -19.17
N GLN A 180 13.41 19.56 -19.28
CA GLN A 180 13.87 20.58 -20.23
C GLN A 180 14.84 21.60 -19.58
N CYS A 181 15.06 21.50 -18.26
CA CYS A 181 15.87 22.45 -17.53
C CYS A 181 17.37 22.22 -17.79
N SER A 182 18.04 23.18 -18.43
CA SER A 182 19.48 23.10 -18.72
C SER A 182 20.36 22.97 -17.47
N ALA A 183 19.93 23.56 -16.34
CA ALA A 183 20.62 23.45 -15.06
C ALA A 183 20.72 22.00 -14.55
N VAL A 184 19.74 21.14 -14.86
CA VAL A 184 19.80 19.71 -14.53
C VAL A 184 20.95 19.04 -15.29
N HIS A 185 21.10 19.33 -16.58
CA HIS A 185 22.20 18.79 -17.38
C HIS A 185 23.57 19.28 -16.89
N GLU A 186 23.66 20.56 -16.54
CA GLU A 186 24.89 21.15 -15.97
C GLU A 186 25.28 20.46 -14.66
N LEU A 187 24.32 20.24 -13.75
CA LEU A 187 24.54 19.51 -12.51
C LEU A 187 24.99 18.07 -12.73
N ILE A 188 24.43 17.38 -13.73
CA ILE A 188 24.87 16.01 -14.09
C ILE A 188 26.32 16.03 -14.55
N GLU A 189 26.69 16.85 -15.53
CA GLU A 189 28.06 16.86 -16.08
C GLU A 189 29.10 17.27 -15.02
N LYS A 190 28.81 18.27 -14.18
CA LYS A 190 29.74 18.74 -13.13
C LYS A 190 30.04 17.67 -12.09
N ASN A 191 29.08 16.79 -11.79
CA ASN A 191 29.21 15.80 -10.73
C ASN A 191 29.50 14.39 -11.26
N PHE A 192 29.48 14.19 -12.58
CA PHE A 192 29.57 12.87 -13.20
C PHE A 192 30.86 12.12 -12.85
N ASN A 193 32.02 12.79 -13.03
CA ASN A 193 33.33 12.17 -12.81
C ASN A 193 33.61 11.86 -11.33
N ASP A 194 33.04 12.65 -10.42
CA ASP A 194 33.21 12.48 -8.97
C ASP A 194 32.30 11.38 -8.40
N CYS A 195 31.23 11.01 -9.12
CA CYS A 195 30.27 10.00 -8.69
C CYS A 195 30.87 8.59 -8.75
N LYS A 196 30.92 7.91 -7.60
CA LYS A 196 31.44 6.55 -7.42
C LYS A 196 30.35 5.60 -6.97
N ILE A 197 30.05 4.61 -7.80
CA ILE A 197 29.10 3.52 -7.54
C ILE A 197 29.81 2.24 -7.93
N ASP A 198 30.47 1.62 -6.94
CA ASP A 198 31.49 0.59 -7.20
C ASP A 198 31.04 -0.81 -6.79
N THR A 199 30.05 -0.92 -5.90
CA THR A 199 29.54 -2.20 -5.39
C THR A 199 28.10 -2.48 -5.83
N GLU A 200 27.68 -3.74 -5.73
CA GLU A 200 26.27 -4.14 -5.97
C GLU A 200 25.32 -3.43 -4.99
N ASN A 201 25.71 -3.28 -3.73
CA ASN A 201 24.92 -2.55 -2.74
C ASN A 201 24.79 -1.06 -3.09
N ASP A 202 25.84 -0.44 -3.64
CA ASP A 202 25.77 0.95 -4.11
C ASP A 202 24.83 1.07 -5.31
N ALA A 203 24.88 0.10 -6.23
CA ALA A 203 23.98 0.06 -7.37
C ALA A 203 22.51 -0.08 -6.93
N VAL A 204 22.22 -0.92 -5.93
CA VAL A 204 20.89 -1.03 -5.33
C VAL A 204 20.45 0.29 -4.72
N ARG A 205 21.29 0.93 -3.89
CA ARG A 205 20.97 2.23 -3.27
C ARG A 205 20.66 3.31 -4.30
N ALA A 206 21.49 3.43 -5.34
CA ALA A 206 21.28 4.37 -6.43
C ALA A 206 20.01 4.07 -7.25
N ALA A 207 19.73 2.78 -7.51
CA ALA A 207 18.51 2.35 -8.19
C ALA A 207 17.24 2.67 -7.38
N ILE A 208 17.28 2.52 -6.05
CA ILE A 208 16.18 2.92 -5.16
C ILE A 208 15.90 4.44 -5.29
N ASP A 209 16.95 5.28 -5.36
CA ASP A 209 16.78 6.72 -5.61
C ASP A 209 16.12 7.03 -6.95
N ILE A 210 16.49 6.32 -8.02
CA ILE A 210 15.89 6.46 -9.35
C ILE A 210 14.41 6.06 -9.32
N TYR A 211 14.09 4.92 -8.69
CA TYR A 211 12.72 4.45 -8.50
C TYR A 211 11.86 5.51 -7.80
N TYR A 212 12.29 5.97 -6.62
CA TYR A 212 11.49 6.91 -5.83
C TYR A 212 11.36 8.28 -6.49
N ALA A 213 12.39 8.75 -7.21
CA ALA A 213 12.30 9.99 -7.96
C ALA A 213 11.19 9.94 -9.03
N ARG A 214 11.02 8.80 -9.71
CA ARG A 214 9.94 8.60 -10.69
C ARG A 214 8.59 8.38 -10.00
N TYR A 215 8.55 7.57 -8.95
CA TYR A 215 7.32 7.30 -8.20
C TYR A 215 6.72 8.58 -7.61
N HIS A 216 7.53 9.41 -6.93
CA HIS A 216 7.09 10.68 -6.35
C HIS A 216 6.78 11.76 -7.38
N GLU A 217 7.45 11.76 -8.54
CA GLU A 217 7.05 12.61 -9.67
C GLU A 217 5.61 12.33 -10.09
N ILE A 218 5.28 11.05 -10.28
CA ILE A 218 3.96 10.66 -10.75
C ILE A 218 2.90 10.98 -9.70
N LEU A 219 3.17 10.70 -8.43
CA LEU A 219 2.27 11.09 -7.33
C LEU A 219 2.04 12.60 -7.28
N ALA A 220 3.08 13.41 -7.45
CA ALA A 220 2.95 14.86 -7.51
C ALA A 220 2.07 15.30 -8.69
N LEU A 221 2.21 14.68 -9.86
CA LEU A 221 1.38 14.95 -11.03
C LEU A 221 -0.09 14.53 -10.81
N ILE A 222 -0.34 13.38 -10.18
CA ILE A 222 -1.69 12.95 -9.78
C ILE A 222 -2.30 13.99 -8.83
N SER A 223 -1.56 14.43 -7.81
CA SER A 223 -2.05 15.39 -6.81
C SER A 223 -2.43 16.76 -7.40
N THR A 224 -1.89 17.11 -8.58
CA THR A 224 -2.17 18.37 -9.30
C THR A 224 -3.20 18.20 -10.42
N GLY A 225 -3.84 17.03 -10.54
CA GLY A 225 -4.86 16.75 -11.56
C GLY A 225 -4.28 16.38 -12.94
N ASN A 226 -2.98 16.15 -13.05
CA ASN A 226 -2.30 15.83 -14.31
C ASN A 226 -2.08 14.32 -14.51
N GLY A 227 -2.69 13.45 -13.70
CA GLY A 227 -2.51 11.99 -13.75
C GLY A 227 -2.90 11.36 -15.09
N GLU A 228 -3.95 11.87 -15.76
CA GLU A 228 -4.39 11.36 -17.08
C GLU A 228 -3.35 11.54 -18.18
N LYS A 229 -2.49 12.57 -18.07
CA LYS A 229 -1.41 12.78 -19.02
C LYS A 229 -0.45 11.59 -18.99
N ILE A 230 -0.13 11.09 -17.79
CA ILE A 230 0.74 9.93 -17.63
C ILE A 230 0.05 8.66 -18.12
N VAL A 231 -1.23 8.44 -17.79
CA VAL A 231 -1.98 7.28 -18.32
C VAL A 231 -1.87 7.21 -19.85
N ARG A 232 -2.05 8.35 -20.53
CA ARG A 232 -1.89 8.45 -22.00
C ARG A 232 -0.46 8.20 -22.47
N GLU A 233 0.55 8.75 -21.78
CA GLU A 233 1.96 8.52 -22.09
C GLU A 233 2.37 7.05 -21.94
N LEU A 234 1.74 6.32 -21.01
CA LEU A 234 1.99 4.90 -20.77
C LEU A 234 1.20 3.98 -21.70
N GLY A 235 0.35 4.52 -22.59
CA GLY A 235 -0.49 3.73 -23.47
C GLY A 235 -1.50 2.85 -22.72
N LEU A 236 -1.81 3.17 -21.46
CA LEU A 236 -2.81 2.46 -20.69
C LEU A 236 -4.20 2.75 -21.28
N PRO A 237 -5.13 1.77 -21.24
CA PRO A 237 -6.52 1.98 -21.63
C PRO A 237 -7.12 3.24 -20.98
N PRO A 238 -7.99 4.00 -21.66
CA PRO A 238 -8.55 5.26 -21.13
C PRO A 238 -9.31 5.12 -19.82
N ASP A 239 -9.78 3.91 -19.52
CA ASP A 239 -10.51 3.50 -18.32
C ASP A 239 -9.61 2.97 -17.19
N ARG A 240 -8.31 2.78 -17.46
CA ARG A 240 -7.32 2.37 -16.45
C ARG A 240 -6.74 3.59 -15.74
N HIS A 241 -6.59 3.48 -14.43
CA HIS A 241 -5.90 4.45 -13.61
C HIS A 241 -4.64 3.85 -12.99
N LEU A 242 -3.67 4.72 -12.69
CA LEU A 242 -2.45 4.33 -11.96
C LEU A 242 -2.73 3.96 -10.50
N ILE A 243 -3.86 4.42 -9.98
CA ILE A 243 -4.37 4.17 -8.64
C ILE A 243 -5.84 3.85 -8.80
N GLU A 244 -6.23 2.62 -8.47
CA GLU A 244 -7.60 2.13 -8.63
C GLU A 244 -8.13 1.59 -7.30
N PRO A 245 -9.42 1.75 -6.99
CA PRO A 245 -10.02 1.07 -5.85
C PRO A 245 -10.07 -0.43 -6.09
N MET A 246 -9.88 -1.22 -5.03
CA MET A 246 -10.12 -2.66 -5.10
C MET A 246 -11.61 -2.96 -5.27
N SER A 247 -11.91 -4.07 -5.95
CA SER A 247 -13.29 -4.53 -6.12
C SER A 247 -13.99 -4.70 -4.77
N GLY A 248 -15.20 -4.17 -4.64
CA GLY A 248 -15.98 -4.22 -3.41
C GLY A 248 -15.54 -3.24 -2.32
N ALA A 249 -14.45 -2.48 -2.48
CA ALA A 249 -13.98 -1.54 -1.45
C ALA A 249 -15.03 -0.46 -1.14
N LEU A 250 -15.59 0.20 -2.17
CA LEU A 250 -16.66 1.20 -1.99
C LEU A 250 -17.88 0.60 -1.28
N LEU A 251 -18.32 -0.59 -1.71
CA LEU A 251 -19.47 -1.26 -1.13
C LEU A 251 -19.24 -1.60 0.35
N LEU A 252 -18.07 -2.15 0.68
CA LEU A 252 -17.66 -2.46 2.04
C LEU A 252 -17.67 -1.20 2.93
N LEU A 253 -17.05 -0.13 2.45
CA LEU A 253 -16.93 1.12 3.20
C LEU A 253 -18.30 1.77 3.47
N LEU A 254 -19.18 1.81 2.46
CA LEU A 254 -20.57 2.27 2.62
C LEU A 254 -21.36 1.39 3.59
N LEU A 255 -21.18 0.06 3.51
CA LEU A 255 -21.82 -0.90 4.41
C LEU A 255 -21.39 -0.67 5.86
N LEU A 256 -20.09 -0.63 6.13
CA LEU A 256 -19.52 -0.49 7.47
C LEU A 256 -19.88 0.85 8.11
N LYS A 257 -19.95 1.93 7.33
CA LYS A 257 -20.40 3.26 7.82
C LYS A 257 -21.93 3.38 7.94
N GLY A 258 -22.69 2.31 7.67
CA GLY A 258 -24.14 2.30 7.80
C GLY A 258 -24.87 3.12 6.74
N LYS A 259 -24.24 3.40 5.59
CA LYS A 259 -24.76 4.30 4.56
C LYS A 259 -25.61 3.65 3.48
N LEU A 260 -25.74 2.31 3.52
CA LEU A 260 -26.55 1.57 2.54
C LEU A 260 -28.02 1.40 2.94
N HIS A 261 -28.36 1.37 4.24
CA HIS A 261 -29.66 0.86 4.70
C HIS A 261 -30.88 1.60 4.12
N LYS A 262 -30.90 2.94 4.26
CA LYS A 262 -32.04 3.78 3.88
C LYS A 262 -32.33 3.76 2.38
N SER A 263 -31.32 3.43 1.58
CA SER A 263 -31.36 3.48 0.13
C SER A 263 -30.99 2.17 -0.52
N PHE A 264 -31.08 1.06 0.22
CA PHE A 264 -30.59 -0.24 -0.22
C PHE A 264 -31.09 -0.61 -1.62
N GLY A 265 -32.39 -0.43 -1.90
CA GLY A 265 -32.98 -0.70 -3.21
C GLY A 265 -32.44 0.16 -4.34
N LYS A 266 -31.93 1.37 -4.07
CA LYS A 266 -31.30 2.23 -5.09
C LYS A 266 -29.89 1.76 -5.44
N PHE A 267 -29.22 1.05 -4.55
CA PHE A 267 -27.92 0.43 -4.78
C PHE A 267 -28.02 -0.95 -5.43
N GLU A 268 -29.21 -1.47 -5.69
CA GLU A 268 -29.42 -2.87 -6.11
C GLU A 268 -28.58 -3.25 -7.34
N ASN A 269 -28.56 -2.42 -8.38
CA ASN A 269 -27.75 -2.69 -9.59
C ASN A 269 -26.25 -2.69 -9.29
N PHE A 270 -25.78 -1.72 -8.49
CA PHE A 270 -24.38 -1.62 -8.07
C PHE A 270 -23.95 -2.82 -7.22
N ILE A 271 -24.84 -3.29 -6.34
CA ILE A 271 -24.61 -4.46 -5.52
C ILE A 271 -24.60 -5.72 -6.41
N LYS A 272 -25.57 -5.88 -7.31
CA LYS A 272 -25.67 -7.01 -8.25
C LYS A 272 -24.44 -7.15 -9.14
N GLN A 273 -23.84 -6.04 -9.58
CA GLN A 273 -22.57 -6.06 -10.31
C GLN A 273 -21.45 -6.74 -9.51
N HIS A 274 -21.36 -6.48 -8.21
CA HIS A 274 -20.36 -7.13 -7.36
C HIS A 274 -20.69 -8.59 -7.05
N LEU A 275 -21.98 -8.96 -6.96
CA LEU A 275 -22.37 -10.38 -6.87
C LEU A 275 -21.96 -11.16 -8.13
N GLN A 276 -22.11 -10.55 -9.31
CA GLN A 276 -21.76 -11.20 -10.58
C GLN A 276 -20.27 -11.52 -10.72
N LEU A 277 -19.40 -10.81 -9.99
CA LEU A 277 -17.96 -11.08 -9.95
C LEU A 277 -17.62 -12.38 -9.20
N LEU A 278 -18.52 -12.87 -8.34
CA LEU A 278 -18.37 -14.16 -7.68
C LEU A 278 -18.81 -15.26 -8.65
N GLU A 279 -17.95 -15.60 -9.63
CA GLU A 279 -18.26 -16.61 -10.63
C GLU A 279 -18.72 -17.94 -9.99
N LYS A 280 -19.78 -18.53 -10.56
CA LYS A 280 -20.26 -19.93 -10.39
C LYS A 280 -20.83 -20.40 -9.04
N GLU A 281 -20.81 -19.62 -7.95
CA GLU A 281 -21.22 -20.10 -6.61
C GLU A 281 -22.28 -19.27 -5.86
N ILE A 282 -23.10 -18.50 -6.57
CA ILE A 282 -24.28 -17.90 -5.92
C ILE A 282 -25.51 -18.74 -6.24
N ASP A 283 -25.71 -19.79 -5.45
CA ASP A 283 -26.89 -20.65 -5.52
C ASP A 283 -28.19 -19.87 -5.24
N ASP A 284 -28.09 -18.74 -4.52
CA ASP A 284 -29.25 -17.91 -4.16
C ASP A 284 -28.90 -16.41 -3.98
N PRO A 285 -28.94 -15.62 -5.08
CA PRO A 285 -28.67 -14.17 -5.03
C PRO A 285 -29.63 -13.39 -4.14
N GLU A 286 -30.90 -13.81 -4.05
CA GLU A 286 -31.92 -13.13 -3.25
C GLU A 286 -31.64 -13.30 -1.76
N THR A 287 -31.25 -14.51 -1.32
CA THR A 287 -30.80 -14.72 0.07
C THR A 287 -29.55 -13.91 0.39
N LYS A 288 -28.60 -13.77 -0.55
CA LYS A 288 -27.43 -12.89 -0.35
C LYS A 288 -27.84 -11.42 -0.22
N MET A 289 -28.86 -10.99 -0.97
CA MET A 289 -29.44 -9.65 -0.84
C MET A 289 -30.15 -9.40 0.46
N ALA A 290 -30.98 -10.34 0.90
CA ALA A 290 -31.61 -10.26 2.22
C ALA A 290 -30.57 -10.19 3.35
N ALA A 291 -29.51 -11.00 3.27
CA ALA A 291 -28.42 -10.99 4.25
C ALA A 291 -27.67 -9.65 4.28
N LEU A 292 -27.32 -9.09 3.11
CA LEU A 292 -26.67 -7.77 3.04
C LEU A 292 -27.60 -6.66 3.55
N GLN A 293 -28.90 -6.72 3.23
CA GLN A 293 -29.88 -5.75 3.72
C GLN A 293 -29.96 -5.80 5.25
N HIS A 294 -29.96 -6.99 5.84
CA HIS A 294 -29.89 -7.17 7.29
C HIS A 294 -28.61 -6.56 7.89
N LEU A 295 -27.45 -6.84 7.31
CA LEU A 295 -26.17 -6.23 7.73
C LEU A 295 -26.21 -4.70 7.62
N SER A 296 -26.77 -4.17 6.54
CA SER A 296 -26.90 -2.72 6.35
C SER A 296 -27.72 -2.07 7.46
N ALA A 297 -28.83 -2.69 7.87
CA ALA A 297 -29.68 -2.21 8.96
C ALA A 297 -28.96 -2.26 10.32
N LYS A 298 -28.13 -3.30 10.53
CA LYS A 298 -27.28 -3.42 11.73
C LYS A 298 -26.27 -2.29 11.81
N PHE A 299 -25.57 -1.98 10.71
CA PHE A 299 -24.53 -0.95 10.70
C PHE A 299 -25.07 0.48 10.59
N ASP A 300 -26.28 0.70 10.07
CA ASP A 300 -26.96 2.01 10.17
C ASP A 300 -27.20 2.40 11.64
N ARG A 301 -27.52 1.43 12.50
CA ARG A 301 -27.71 1.65 13.94
C ARG A 301 -26.39 1.76 14.71
N LYS A 302 -25.39 0.97 14.33
CA LYS A 302 -24.07 0.94 14.96
C LYS A 302 -22.99 0.84 13.88
N PRO A 303 -22.55 1.99 13.32
CA PRO A 303 -21.46 2.01 12.34
C PRO A 303 -20.17 1.41 12.92
N VAL A 304 -19.41 0.75 12.07
CA VAL A 304 -18.15 0.10 12.44
C VAL A 304 -17.00 1.11 12.34
N LYS A 305 -16.09 1.07 13.31
CA LYS A 305 -14.86 1.86 13.26
C LYS A 305 -13.90 1.31 12.21
N ILE A 306 -13.30 2.16 11.40
CA ILE A 306 -12.43 1.75 10.30
C ILE A 306 -11.06 2.41 10.43
N ALA A 307 -10.01 1.60 10.44
CA ALA A 307 -8.65 2.09 10.24
C ALA A 307 -8.08 1.59 8.92
N VAL A 308 -7.41 2.48 8.20
CA VAL A 308 -6.51 2.11 7.11
C VAL A 308 -5.07 2.14 7.63
N VAL A 309 -4.30 1.11 7.28
CA VAL A 309 -2.93 0.88 7.73
C VAL A 309 -2.07 0.68 6.49
N THR A 310 -0.87 1.25 6.40
CA THR A 310 0.04 1.02 5.26
C THR A 310 1.50 1.19 5.66
N SER A 311 2.39 0.50 4.94
CA SER A 311 3.85 0.73 5.02
C SER A 311 4.32 1.87 4.11
N SER A 312 3.43 2.52 3.36
CA SER A 312 3.71 3.80 2.70
C SER A 312 3.83 4.91 3.72
N ILE A 313 4.65 5.91 3.41
CA ILE A 313 4.74 7.12 4.22
C ILE A 313 3.47 7.97 4.06
N LYS A 314 3.25 8.90 4.99
CA LYS A 314 2.06 9.75 5.00
C LYS A 314 1.82 10.50 3.70
N TYR A 315 2.89 11.06 3.10
CA TYR A 315 2.80 11.80 1.85
C TYR A 315 2.19 10.97 0.71
N GLU A 316 2.63 9.73 0.57
CA GLU A 316 2.15 8.80 -0.47
C GLU A 316 0.70 8.39 -0.19
N ALA A 317 0.42 7.95 1.05
CA ALA A 317 -0.91 7.51 1.46
C ALA A 317 -1.97 8.60 1.29
N ASP A 318 -1.64 9.86 1.60
CA ASP A 318 -2.57 10.98 1.45
C ASP A 318 -2.95 11.21 -0.02
N ILE A 319 -2.01 11.08 -0.96
CA ILE A 319 -2.28 11.24 -2.40
C ILE A 319 -3.10 10.06 -2.92
N VAL A 320 -2.69 8.84 -2.56
CA VAL A 320 -3.34 7.60 -3.01
C VAL A 320 -4.79 7.55 -2.53
N LEU A 321 -5.04 7.75 -1.24
CA LEU A 321 -6.39 7.73 -0.68
C LEU A 321 -7.26 8.87 -1.22
N ALA A 322 -6.70 10.07 -1.44
CA ALA A 322 -7.43 11.16 -2.06
C ALA A 322 -7.87 10.80 -3.50
N GLN A 323 -7.00 10.14 -4.26
CA GLN A 323 -7.33 9.70 -5.62
C GLN A 323 -8.40 8.62 -5.64
N VAL A 324 -8.31 7.62 -4.75
CA VAL A 324 -9.35 6.60 -4.57
C VAL A 324 -10.70 7.24 -4.23
N PHE A 325 -10.70 8.21 -3.32
CA PHE A 325 -11.90 8.92 -2.91
C PHE A 325 -12.49 9.76 -4.06
N ASN A 326 -11.65 10.36 -4.91
CA ASN A 326 -12.12 11.02 -6.13
C ASN A 326 -12.86 10.03 -7.04
N ILE A 327 -12.32 8.81 -7.23
CA ILE A 327 -12.96 7.75 -8.02
C ILE A 327 -14.28 7.32 -7.38
N PHE A 328 -14.33 7.12 -6.06
CA PHE A 328 -15.58 6.80 -5.35
C PHE A 328 -16.66 7.85 -5.55
N ARG A 329 -16.31 9.15 -5.49
CA ARG A 329 -17.26 10.24 -5.75
C ARG A 329 -17.79 10.21 -7.19
N SER A 330 -16.95 9.90 -8.17
CA SER A 330 -17.37 9.72 -9.56
C SER A 330 -18.33 8.52 -9.71
N VAL A 331 -18.03 7.39 -9.06
CA VAL A 331 -18.90 6.20 -9.05
C VAL A 331 -20.26 6.54 -8.43
N ILE A 332 -20.28 7.17 -7.25
CA ILE A 332 -21.52 7.57 -6.55
C ILE A 332 -22.35 8.52 -7.43
N SER A 333 -21.72 9.50 -8.07
CA SER A 333 -22.40 10.43 -8.98
C SER A 333 -23.03 9.70 -10.17
N GLY A 334 -22.44 8.59 -10.62
CA GLY A 334 -22.96 7.74 -11.68
C GLY A 334 -24.13 6.83 -11.27
N LEU A 335 -24.39 6.65 -9.97
CA LEU A 335 -25.45 5.75 -9.46
C LEU A 335 -26.89 6.28 -9.65
N LYS A 336 -27.05 7.51 -10.15
CA LYS A 336 -28.36 8.17 -10.38
C LYS A 336 -29.27 8.20 -9.13
N LEU A 337 -28.67 8.41 -7.96
CA LEU A 337 -29.39 8.65 -6.70
C LEU A 337 -30.04 10.05 -6.72
N PRO A 338 -31.03 10.34 -5.84
CA PRO A 338 -31.51 11.69 -5.63
C PRO A 338 -30.38 12.67 -5.34
N GLU A 339 -30.53 13.94 -5.72
CA GLU A 339 -29.47 14.95 -5.64
C GLU A 339 -28.94 15.14 -4.21
N GLU A 340 -29.85 15.26 -3.23
CA GLU A 340 -29.50 15.41 -1.81
C GLU A 340 -28.67 14.23 -1.29
N GLU A 341 -29.06 13.01 -1.67
CA GLU A 341 -28.38 11.78 -1.25
C GLU A 341 -27.01 11.62 -1.94
N THR A 342 -26.96 11.95 -3.23
CA THR A 342 -25.70 11.99 -4.00
C THR A 342 -24.74 12.97 -3.34
N ALA A 343 -25.21 14.16 -2.94
CA ALA A 343 -24.41 15.16 -2.26
C ALA A 343 -23.92 14.67 -0.88
N GLU A 344 -24.78 14.04 -0.07
CA GLU A 344 -24.40 13.48 1.24
C GLU A 344 -23.28 12.43 1.09
N LEU A 345 -23.48 11.46 0.19
CA LEU A 345 -22.52 10.37 0.00
C LEU A 345 -21.22 10.86 -0.65
N THR A 346 -21.30 11.80 -1.57
CA THR A 346 -20.12 12.43 -2.18
C THR A 346 -19.31 13.23 -1.14
N ALA A 347 -20.00 13.92 -0.22
CA ALA A 347 -19.36 14.65 0.87
C ALA A 347 -18.61 13.72 1.84
N LEU A 348 -19.12 12.51 2.07
CA LEU A 348 -18.47 11.49 2.91
C LEU A 348 -17.07 11.12 2.39
N PHE A 349 -16.88 11.09 1.07
CA PHE A 349 -15.60 10.80 0.42
C PHE A 349 -14.85 12.07 -0.03
N ARG A 350 -15.07 13.21 0.64
CA ARG A 350 -14.31 14.43 0.35
C ARG A 350 -12.90 14.41 0.95
N ASN A 351 -12.73 13.83 2.14
CA ASN A 351 -11.47 13.78 2.86
C ASN A 351 -11.35 12.45 3.62
N HIS A 352 -10.32 11.68 3.30
CA HIS A 352 -10.07 10.37 3.93
C HIS A 352 -9.78 10.47 5.43
N ASN A 353 -9.17 11.56 5.89
CA ASN A 353 -8.89 11.78 7.31
C ASN A 353 -10.16 12.01 8.15
N SER A 354 -11.26 12.45 7.53
CA SER A 354 -12.56 12.54 8.22
C SER A 354 -13.42 11.29 8.04
N PHE A 355 -13.10 10.45 7.05
CA PHE A 355 -13.82 9.22 6.78
C PHE A 355 -13.33 8.08 7.67
N TYR A 356 -12.03 7.80 7.64
CA TYR A 356 -11.42 6.76 8.46
C TYR A 356 -11.33 7.25 9.90
N ASP A 357 -11.65 6.38 10.84
CA ASP A 357 -11.51 6.66 12.27
C ASP A 357 -10.03 6.66 12.67
N ALA A 358 -9.17 5.99 11.89
CA ALA A 358 -7.72 6.14 11.96
C ALA A 358 -7.04 5.92 10.59
N VAL A 359 -6.00 6.70 10.32
CA VAL A 359 -5.05 6.46 9.23
C VAL A 359 -3.69 6.23 9.89
N VAL A 360 -3.07 5.08 9.61
CA VAL A 360 -1.75 4.71 10.14
C VAL A 360 -0.83 4.40 8.98
N THR A 361 0.34 5.01 8.98
CA THR A 361 1.31 4.99 7.88
C THR A 361 2.68 4.64 8.43
N ALA A 362 3.66 4.40 7.56
CA ALA A 362 5.05 4.22 8.00
C ALA A 362 5.58 5.42 8.78
N SER A 363 5.04 6.63 8.55
CA SER A 363 5.40 7.85 9.28
C SER A 363 4.94 7.84 10.75
N ASP A 364 4.06 6.91 11.15
CA ASP A 364 3.64 6.73 12.55
C ASP A 364 4.55 5.75 13.32
N SER A 365 5.54 5.13 12.66
CA SER A 365 6.45 4.15 13.24
C SER A 365 7.89 4.38 12.77
N SER A 366 8.78 3.45 13.10
CA SER A 366 10.13 3.37 12.53
C SER A 366 10.18 2.30 11.46
N GLU A 367 11.05 2.47 10.46
CA GLU A 367 11.21 1.56 9.33
C GLU A 367 11.43 0.10 9.77
N ILE A 368 12.22 -0.09 10.83
CA ILE A 368 12.53 -1.40 11.42
C ILE A 368 11.35 -2.07 12.11
N ARG A 369 10.22 -1.36 12.27
CA ARG A 369 9.00 -1.81 12.92
C ARG A 369 7.79 -1.79 11.98
N LEU A 370 8.00 -1.68 10.67
CA LEU A 370 6.94 -1.86 9.68
C LEU A 370 6.54 -3.34 9.55
N LYS A 371 5.64 -3.70 8.63
CA LYS A 371 5.27 -5.11 8.41
C LYS A 371 6.53 -5.94 8.12
N PRO A 372 6.70 -7.14 8.71
CA PRO A 372 5.70 -7.97 9.38
C PRO A 372 5.51 -7.71 10.90
N PHE A 373 6.12 -6.66 11.46
CA PHE A 373 5.91 -6.31 12.86
C PHE A 373 4.52 -5.75 13.11
N ARG A 374 3.98 -5.98 14.31
CA ARG A 374 2.59 -5.64 14.70
C ARG A 374 2.31 -4.15 14.87
N ASP A 375 3.35 -3.32 14.86
CA ASP A 375 3.35 -2.00 15.48
C ASP A 375 2.32 -1.08 14.81
N LEU A 376 2.24 -1.06 13.48
CA LEU A 376 1.25 -0.25 12.76
C LEU A 376 -0.20 -0.64 13.10
N TYR A 377 -0.52 -1.94 13.12
CA TYR A 377 -1.86 -2.41 13.50
C TYR A 377 -2.15 -2.20 14.99
N SER A 378 -1.14 -2.26 15.85
CA SER A 378 -1.29 -1.94 17.28
C SER A 378 -1.59 -0.46 17.49
N ILE A 379 -0.93 0.43 16.74
CA ILE A 379 -1.22 1.87 16.71
C ILE A 379 -2.66 2.10 16.20
N ALA A 380 -3.08 1.38 15.16
CA ALA A 380 -4.44 1.48 14.64
C ALA A 380 -5.49 1.11 15.71
N LEU A 381 -5.35 -0.04 16.36
CA LEU A 381 -6.24 -0.50 17.43
C LEU A 381 -6.32 0.51 18.59
N HIS A 382 -5.18 1.09 18.97
CA HIS A 382 -5.12 2.15 19.97
C HIS A 382 -5.85 3.42 19.52
N LYS A 383 -5.61 3.92 18.30
CA LYS A 383 -6.30 5.09 17.74
C LYS A 383 -7.82 4.87 17.61
N LEU A 384 -8.24 3.64 17.30
CA LEU A 384 -9.66 3.26 17.29
C LEU A 384 -10.28 3.12 18.70
N ALA A 385 -9.47 3.19 19.76
CA ALA A 385 -9.88 2.96 21.14
C ALA A 385 -10.61 1.61 21.32
N VAL A 386 -10.07 0.55 20.70
CA VAL A 386 -10.56 -0.82 20.88
C VAL A 386 -9.75 -1.47 22.01
N PRO A 387 -10.38 -1.87 23.12
CA PRO A 387 -9.67 -2.55 24.21
C PRO A 387 -9.34 -4.00 23.81
N VAL A 388 -8.27 -4.56 24.38
CA VAL A 388 -7.73 -5.88 24.03
C VAL A 388 -8.78 -6.99 24.18
N GLU A 389 -9.66 -6.89 25.17
CA GLU A 389 -10.74 -7.85 25.44
C GLU A 389 -11.78 -7.93 24.31
N ARG A 390 -11.75 -6.98 23.37
CA ARG A 390 -12.63 -6.90 22.20
C ARG A 390 -11.91 -7.17 20.89
N PHE A 391 -10.65 -7.60 20.89
CA PHE A 391 -9.95 -7.97 19.65
C PHE A 391 -10.60 -9.15 18.92
N ASN A 392 -11.38 -9.98 19.63
CA ASN A 392 -12.26 -10.99 19.03
C ASN A 392 -13.48 -10.41 18.30
N ARG A 393 -13.61 -9.09 18.22
CA ARG A 393 -14.66 -8.34 17.49
C ARG A 393 -14.08 -7.46 16.39
N VAL A 394 -12.83 -7.72 16.00
CA VAL A 394 -12.09 -6.98 14.98
C VAL A 394 -11.77 -7.91 13.82
N ILE A 395 -11.93 -7.39 12.60
CA ILE A 395 -11.45 -8.04 11.38
C ILE A 395 -10.24 -7.26 10.87
N GLY A 396 -9.18 -7.99 10.51
CA GLY A 396 -8.06 -7.43 9.77
C GLY A 396 -8.10 -7.88 8.32
N PHE A 397 -8.02 -6.96 7.35
CA PHE A 397 -7.91 -7.28 5.92
C PHE A 397 -6.51 -6.93 5.39
N GLU A 398 -5.91 -7.85 4.64
CA GLU A 398 -4.55 -7.68 4.11
C GLU A 398 -4.30 -8.64 2.94
N ASP A 399 -3.43 -8.32 2.00
CA ASP A 399 -3.17 -9.05 0.75
C ASP A 399 -1.83 -9.83 0.73
N SER A 400 -0.92 -9.52 1.64
CA SER A 400 0.45 -10.03 1.77
C SER A 400 0.67 -11.02 2.92
N GLU A 401 1.75 -11.81 2.85
CA GLU A 401 2.18 -12.66 3.97
C GLU A 401 2.56 -11.79 5.19
N SER A 402 3.33 -10.72 4.94
CA SER A 402 3.89 -9.88 6.00
C SER A 402 2.81 -9.18 6.82
N GLY A 403 1.76 -8.65 6.20
CA GLY A 403 0.72 -7.95 6.93
C GLY A 403 -0.29 -8.90 7.58
N ASN A 404 -0.56 -10.07 7.00
CA ASN A 404 -1.32 -11.11 7.71
C ASN A 404 -0.63 -11.54 9.02
N VAL A 405 0.70 -11.68 9.00
CA VAL A 405 1.50 -11.89 10.23
C VAL A 405 1.37 -10.70 11.17
N ALA A 406 1.50 -9.47 10.67
CA ALA A 406 1.43 -8.26 11.49
C ALA A 406 0.07 -8.08 12.20
N ILE A 407 -1.05 -8.33 11.52
CA ILE A 407 -2.41 -8.31 12.08
C ILE A 407 -2.54 -9.31 13.23
N ARG A 408 -2.10 -10.54 12.98
CA ARG A 408 -2.15 -11.65 13.94
C ARG A 408 -1.27 -11.39 15.16
N ALA A 409 -0.09 -10.82 14.93
CA ALA A 409 0.85 -10.41 15.97
C ALA A 409 0.33 -9.21 16.79
N ALA A 410 -0.54 -8.38 16.22
CA ALA A 410 -1.22 -7.29 16.92
C ALA A 410 -2.39 -7.78 17.80
N GLY A 411 -2.69 -9.08 17.79
CA GLY A 411 -3.73 -9.69 18.63
C GLY A 411 -5.06 -9.95 17.91
N ILE A 412 -5.16 -9.63 16.61
CA ILE A 412 -6.39 -9.84 15.84
C ILE A 412 -6.40 -11.26 15.30
N GLY A 413 -7.28 -12.11 15.85
CA GLY A 413 -7.37 -13.52 15.48
C GLY A 413 -7.96 -13.76 14.09
N LEU A 414 -8.92 -12.93 13.67
CA LEU A 414 -9.57 -12.96 12.35
C LEU A 414 -8.84 -12.02 11.37
N ALA A 415 -7.64 -12.45 10.98
CA ALA A 415 -6.94 -11.91 9.81
C ALA A 415 -7.49 -12.58 8.55
N VAL A 416 -7.93 -11.78 7.60
CA VAL A 416 -8.51 -12.21 6.33
C VAL A 416 -7.55 -11.79 5.23
N ALA A 417 -6.93 -12.78 4.60
CA ALA A 417 -6.15 -12.54 3.41
C ALA A 417 -7.08 -12.27 2.23
N VAL A 418 -6.82 -11.20 1.50
CA VAL A 418 -7.56 -10.81 0.29
C VAL A 418 -6.56 -10.84 -0.87
N PRO A 419 -6.11 -12.05 -1.29
CA PRO A 419 -5.16 -12.14 -2.37
C PRO A 419 -5.77 -11.60 -3.66
N PHE A 420 -4.91 -11.07 -4.50
CA PHE A 420 -5.23 -10.70 -5.86
C PHE A 420 -4.08 -11.21 -6.76
N ALA A 421 -4.17 -11.01 -8.08
CA ALA A 421 -3.35 -11.74 -9.04
C ALA A 421 -1.85 -11.70 -8.72
N GLN A 422 -1.38 -10.62 -8.11
CA GLN A 422 0.01 -10.32 -7.84
C GLN A 422 0.51 -10.82 -6.48
N THR A 423 -0.36 -11.16 -5.53
CA THR A 423 0.02 -11.78 -4.25
C THR A 423 -0.24 -13.30 -4.22
N ALA A 424 -0.58 -13.88 -5.37
CA ALA A 424 -0.88 -15.31 -5.51
C ALA A 424 0.26 -16.25 -5.07
N GLY A 425 1.52 -15.77 -5.09
CA GLY A 425 2.70 -16.53 -4.66
C GLY A 425 3.01 -16.49 -3.15
N HIS A 426 2.26 -15.71 -2.37
CA HIS A 426 2.55 -15.53 -0.94
C HIS A 426 2.07 -16.68 -0.07
N ASN A 427 2.78 -16.92 1.03
CA ASN A 427 2.35 -17.86 2.05
C ASN A 427 1.35 -17.18 3.01
N LEU A 428 0.06 -17.34 2.71
CA LEU A 428 -1.03 -16.73 3.48
C LEU A 428 -1.48 -17.59 4.67
N ASN A 429 -0.68 -18.56 5.11
CA ASN A 429 -1.03 -19.46 6.21
C ASN A 429 -1.21 -18.74 7.55
N ALA A 430 -0.72 -17.52 7.74
CA ALA A 430 -1.00 -16.74 8.94
C ALA A 430 -2.48 -16.32 9.04
N ALA A 431 -3.17 -16.20 7.90
CA ALA A 431 -4.56 -15.79 7.86
C ALA A 431 -5.50 -16.81 8.53
N ALA A 432 -6.57 -16.30 9.13
CA ALA A 432 -7.69 -17.13 9.55
C ALA A 432 -8.54 -17.55 8.35
N TYR A 433 -8.67 -16.69 7.33
CA TYR A 433 -9.42 -16.96 6.11
C TYR A 433 -8.69 -16.37 4.90
N ILE A 434 -8.78 -17.02 3.74
CA ILE A 434 -8.24 -16.53 2.46
C ILE A 434 -9.44 -16.33 1.52
N ALA A 435 -9.72 -15.09 1.15
CA ALA A 435 -10.82 -14.70 0.28
C ALA A 435 -10.31 -14.55 -1.16
N HIS A 436 -10.33 -15.66 -1.91
CA HIS A 436 -9.83 -15.73 -3.27
C HIS A 436 -10.61 -14.86 -4.25
N ASP A 437 -11.90 -14.62 -4.00
CA ASP A 437 -12.73 -13.72 -4.82
C ASP A 437 -12.80 -12.29 -4.23
N GLY A 438 -11.84 -11.93 -3.38
CA GLY A 438 -11.68 -10.58 -2.84
C GLY A 438 -12.69 -10.17 -1.77
N LEU A 439 -12.87 -8.86 -1.59
CA LEU A 439 -13.86 -8.32 -0.64
C LEU A 439 -15.32 -8.74 -0.95
N PRO A 440 -15.75 -8.89 -2.21
CA PRO A 440 -17.08 -9.42 -2.51
C PRO A 440 -17.36 -10.79 -1.84
N GLU A 441 -16.38 -11.68 -1.78
CA GLU A 441 -16.53 -12.97 -1.09
C GLU A 441 -16.80 -12.78 0.40
N VAL A 442 -16.06 -11.89 1.05
CA VAL A 442 -16.24 -11.58 2.46
C VAL A 442 -17.63 -10.99 2.73
N ILE A 443 -18.09 -10.09 1.86
CA ILE A 443 -19.40 -9.44 1.99
C ILE A 443 -20.53 -10.44 1.78
N PHE A 444 -20.51 -11.21 0.69
CA PHE A 444 -21.66 -12.02 0.27
C PHE A 444 -21.58 -13.49 0.71
N LYS A 445 -20.41 -14.14 0.60
CA LYS A 445 -20.26 -15.54 1.00
C LYS A 445 -20.10 -15.65 2.53
N LYS A 446 -19.39 -14.71 3.16
CA LYS A 446 -19.08 -14.77 4.60
C LYS A 446 -19.86 -13.80 5.48
N GLN A 447 -20.58 -12.83 4.92
CA GLN A 447 -21.40 -11.88 5.70
C GLN A 447 -20.57 -11.17 6.79
N LEU A 448 -19.32 -10.80 6.44
CA LEU A 448 -18.33 -10.25 7.37
C LEU A 448 -18.08 -11.15 8.60
N PHE A 449 -18.24 -12.47 8.43
CA PHE A 449 -18.10 -13.50 9.46
C PHE A 449 -19.04 -13.33 10.66
N LEU A 450 -20.06 -12.49 10.55
CA LEU A 450 -21.07 -12.31 11.59
C LEU A 450 -22.05 -13.47 11.59
N LYS A 451 -22.37 -14.01 12.77
CA LYS A 451 -23.50 -14.92 12.94
C LYS A 451 -24.80 -14.14 12.71
N LEU A 452 -25.46 -14.39 11.59
CA LEU A 452 -26.81 -13.90 11.34
C LEU A 452 -27.79 -14.87 12.01
N HIS A 453 -28.53 -14.38 12.99
CA HIS A 453 -29.59 -15.11 13.70
C HIS A 453 -30.95 -14.83 13.07
#